data_AF-A0A533Y5L6-F1
#
_entry.id   AF-A0A533Y5L6-F1
#
_cell.length_a   1.000
_cell.length_b   1.000
_cell.length_c   1.000
_cell.angle_alpha   90.00
_cell.angle_beta   90.00
_cell.angle_gamma   90.00
#
_symmetry.space_group_name_H-M   'P 1'
#
loop_
_entity.id
_entity.type
_entity.pdbx_description
1 polymer ?
#
loop_
_entity_poly.entity_id
_entity_poly.type
_entity_poly.pdbx_seq_one_letter_code
_entity_poly.pdbx_strand_id
1 'polypeptide(L)'
;MRPMTSWPVGIVMCVILWGGQPAQAEEPLPAAQEVIESPVVEKIGTKLVRGIANFTLALAEVPKQIYLVGRKEGWAIGALRGPIDGFGMFIARTLAGAYEILTFPVPIPPRYQPMLQPDYVWQPE
;
A
#
# COMPACT_ATOMS: atom_id res chain seq x y z
N MET A 1 -8.04 26.62 49.60
CA MET A 1 -9.16 25.94 48.90
C MET A 1 -8.71 24.52 48.55
N ARG A 2 -9.66 23.58 48.55
CA ARG A 2 -9.53 22.16 48.92
C ARG A 2 -8.65 21.28 48.00
N PRO A 3 -8.05 20.20 48.56
CA PRO A 3 -7.23 19.19 47.88
C PRO A 3 -8.03 17.95 47.44
N MET A 4 -7.38 17.10 46.61
CA MET A 4 -7.70 15.69 46.32
C MET A 4 -9.08 15.48 45.63
N THR A 5 -9.28 14.56 44.69
CA THR A 5 -9.26 13.11 44.90
C THR A 5 -9.44 12.35 43.57
N SER A 6 -8.84 11.16 43.52
CA SER A 6 -9.35 9.91 42.90
C SER A 6 -9.42 9.77 41.37
N TRP A 7 -8.25 9.56 40.76
CA TRP A 7 -8.06 8.47 39.78
C TRP A 7 -8.32 7.15 40.56
N PRO A 8 -9.48 6.47 40.36
CA PRO A 8 -9.49 5.24 39.54
C PRO A 8 -10.90 4.90 38.99
N VAL A 9 -11.51 5.77 38.19
CA VAL A 9 -12.82 5.43 37.54
C VAL A 9 -12.62 4.85 36.12
N GLY A 10 -11.46 5.07 35.49
CA GLY A 10 -11.21 4.60 34.13
C GLY A 10 -11.07 3.08 33.97
N ILE A 11 -10.73 2.34 35.03
CA ILE A 11 -10.42 0.90 34.93
C ILE A 11 -11.69 0.02 35.03
N VAL A 12 -12.79 0.51 35.61
CA VAL A 12 -14.06 -0.25 35.71
C VAL A 12 -14.89 -0.18 34.43
N MET A 13 -14.63 0.80 33.55
CA MET A 13 -15.28 0.88 32.22
C MET A 13 -14.73 -0.17 31.23
N CYS A 14 -13.62 -0.84 31.54
CA CYS A 14 -12.99 -1.82 30.65
C CYS A 14 -13.58 -3.24 30.71
N VAL A 15 -14.52 -3.56 31.62
CA VAL A 15 -14.99 -4.95 31.80
C VAL A 15 -16.46 -5.17 31.43
N ILE A 16 -17.28 -4.12 31.31
CA ILE A 16 -18.71 -4.26 30.98
C ILE A 16 -18.98 -4.20 29.46
N LEU A 17 -18.00 -3.79 28.64
CA LEU A 17 -18.15 -3.70 27.18
C LEU A 17 -17.72 -4.95 26.40
N TRP A 18 -17.20 -6.00 27.07
CA TRP A 18 -16.75 -7.23 26.40
C TRP A 18 -17.73 -8.42 26.56
N GLY A 19 -18.83 -8.22 27.29
CA GLY A 19 -19.72 -9.30 27.72
C GLY A 19 -21.06 -9.34 26.99
N GLY A 20 -21.04 -9.33 25.67
CA GLY A 20 -22.15 -9.81 24.85
C GLY A 20 -23.28 -8.83 24.56
N GLN A 21 -23.42 -8.47 23.29
CA GLN A 21 -24.73 -8.23 22.68
C GLN A 21 -24.76 -8.78 21.25
N PRO A 22 -25.95 -9.17 20.78
CA PRO A 22 -26.17 -10.36 19.97
C PRO A 22 -26.04 -10.11 18.47
N ALA A 23 -25.91 -11.22 17.72
CA ALA A 23 -26.09 -11.27 16.27
C ALA A 23 -27.24 -10.37 15.83
N GLN A 24 -26.90 -9.26 15.16
CA GLN A 24 -27.82 -8.45 14.39
C GLN A 24 -27.42 -8.59 12.93
N ALA A 25 -28.44 -8.89 12.14
CA ALA A 25 -28.41 -9.07 10.71
C ALA A 25 -27.73 -7.89 10.01
N GLU A 26 -26.89 -8.21 9.03
CA GLU A 26 -26.36 -7.24 8.08
C GLU A 26 -27.49 -6.84 7.12
N GLU A 27 -28.18 -5.74 7.43
CA GLU A 27 -29.05 -5.04 6.49
C GLU A 27 -28.22 -4.03 5.67
N PRO A 28 -28.56 -3.81 4.39
CA PRO A 28 -27.64 -3.33 3.36
C PRO A 28 -27.40 -1.83 3.45
N LEU A 29 -26.13 -1.42 3.52
CA LEU A 29 -25.76 -0.01 3.54
C LEU A 29 -25.83 0.55 2.11
N PRO A 30 -26.68 1.56 1.83
CA PRO A 30 -26.71 2.21 0.53
C PRO A 30 -25.57 3.22 0.43
N ALA A 31 -24.89 3.25 -0.73
CA ALA A 31 -23.87 4.23 -1.13
C ALA A 31 -22.42 4.05 -0.65
N ALA A 32 -21.93 2.81 -0.52
CA ALA A 32 -20.53 2.55 -0.89
C ALA A 32 -20.45 2.55 -2.42
N GLN A 33 -19.52 3.30 -3.00
CA GLN A 33 -19.24 3.34 -4.44
C GLN A 33 -19.40 1.94 -5.03
N GLU A 34 -20.14 1.79 -6.12
CA GLU A 34 -20.17 0.54 -6.88
C GLU A 34 -18.71 0.17 -7.17
N VAL A 35 -18.18 -0.80 -6.42
CA VAL A 35 -16.99 -1.54 -6.82
C VAL A 35 -17.48 -2.27 -8.04
N ILE A 36 -17.33 -1.65 -9.21
CA ILE A 36 -17.51 -2.31 -10.49
C ILE A 36 -16.61 -3.53 -10.39
N GLU A 37 -17.22 -4.70 -10.16
CA GLU A 37 -16.47 -5.90 -9.90
C GLU A 37 -15.79 -6.26 -11.21
N SER A 38 -14.53 -5.83 -11.37
CA SER A 38 -13.85 -6.03 -12.63
C SER A 38 -13.78 -7.54 -12.90
N PRO A 39 -14.14 -7.97 -14.12
CA PRO A 39 -14.10 -9.38 -14.46
C PRO A 39 -12.71 -9.94 -14.19
N VAL A 40 -12.63 -11.19 -13.74
CA VAL A 40 -11.35 -11.84 -13.37
C VAL A 40 -10.31 -11.73 -14.48
N VAL A 41 -10.74 -11.79 -15.74
CA VAL A 41 -9.90 -11.62 -16.93
C VAL A 41 -9.20 -10.25 -16.95
N GLU A 42 -9.91 -9.18 -16.57
CA GLU A 42 -9.35 -7.82 -16.48
C GLU A 42 -8.30 -7.72 -15.36
N LYS A 43 -8.55 -8.36 -14.21
CA LYS A 43 -7.59 -8.41 -13.09
C LYS A 43 -6.30 -9.14 -13.47
N ILE A 44 -6.44 -10.27 -14.18
CA ILE A 44 -5.30 -11.02 -14.73
C ILE A 44 -4.50 -10.13 -15.70
N GLY A 45 -5.18 -9.47 -16.64
CA GLY A 45 -4.54 -8.57 -17.59
C GLY A 45 -3.83 -7.40 -16.92
N THR A 46 -4.47 -6.78 -15.92
CA THR A 46 -3.90 -5.67 -15.14
C THR A 46 -2.63 -6.09 -14.41
N LYS A 47 -2.64 -7.27 -13.77
CA LYS A 47 -1.45 -7.83 -13.10
C LYS A 47 -0.31 -8.08 -14.08
N LEU A 48 -0.60 -8.63 -15.27
CA LEU A 48 0.42 -8.85 -16.29
C LEU A 48 1.03 -7.53 -16.79
N VAL A 49 0.19 -6.54 -17.12
CA VAL A 49 0.65 -5.22 -17.58
C VAL A 49 1.48 -4.51 -16.51
N ARG A 50 1.04 -4.57 -15.24
CA ARG A 50 1.80 -4.04 -14.11
C ARG A 50 3.14 -4.75 -13.95
N GLY A 51 3.16 -6.08 -14.05
CA GLY A 51 4.38 -6.88 -14.02
C GLY A 51 5.37 -6.47 -15.11
N ILE A 52 4.92 -6.37 -16.36
CA ILE A 52 5.74 -5.93 -17.51
C ILE A 52 6.27 -4.51 -17.31
N ALA A 53 5.41 -3.59 -16.91
CA ALA A 53 5.80 -2.21 -16.66
C ALA A 53 6.87 -2.12 -15.56
N ASN A 54 6.66 -2.80 -14.44
CA ASN A 54 7.60 -2.81 -13.33
C ASN A 54 8.93 -3.48 -13.70
N PHE A 55 8.91 -4.56 -14.48
CA PHE A 55 10.13 -5.23 -14.92
C PHE A 55 10.95 -4.38 -15.91
N THR A 56 10.29 -3.72 -16.86
CA THR A 56 10.98 -3.01 -17.96
C THR A 56 11.34 -1.57 -17.61
N LEU A 57 10.51 -0.90 -16.80
CA LEU A 57 10.64 0.53 -16.48
C LEU A 57 11.20 0.78 -15.09
N ALA A 58 11.65 -0.25 -14.37
CA ALA A 58 12.28 -0.12 -13.04
C ALA A 58 13.44 0.88 -13.03
N LEU A 59 14.19 1.04 -14.13
CA LEU A 59 15.35 1.93 -14.17
C LEU A 59 14.96 3.40 -13.93
N ALA A 60 13.70 3.77 -14.19
CA ALA A 60 13.19 5.10 -13.89
C ALA A 60 13.10 5.42 -12.38
N GLU A 61 13.26 4.42 -11.50
CA GLU A 61 13.38 4.63 -10.05
C GLU A 61 14.61 5.47 -9.69
N VAL A 62 15.72 5.32 -10.41
CA VAL A 62 16.96 6.06 -10.13
C VAL A 62 16.76 7.58 -10.27
N PRO A 63 16.34 8.12 -11.43
CA PRO A 63 16.07 9.55 -11.56
C PRO A 63 14.91 10.02 -10.67
N LYS A 64 13.89 9.17 -10.44
CA LYS A 64 12.77 9.50 -9.54
C LYS A 64 13.26 9.73 -8.10
N GLN A 65 14.08 8.84 -7.55
CA GLN A 65 14.55 8.98 -6.17
C GLN A 65 15.52 10.18 -6.01
N ILE A 66 16.36 10.47 -7.01
CA ILE A 66 17.16 11.70 -7.02
C ILE A 66 16.27 12.94 -6.92
N TYR A 67 15.18 12.99 -7.69
CA TYR A 67 14.23 14.10 -7.65
C TYR A 67 13.48 14.18 -6.32
N LEU A 68 12.98 13.05 -5.80
CA LEU A 68 12.23 13.01 -4.54
C LEU A 68 13.09 13.41 -3.35
N VAL A 69 14.29 12.85 -3.22
CA VAL A 69 15.24 13.21 -2.16
C VAL A 69 15.74 14.64 -2.36
N GLY A 70 16.05 15.03 -3.59
CA GLY A 70 16.47 16.40 -3.91
C GLY A 70 15.44 17.46 -3.50
N ARG A 71 14.14 17.16 -3.68
CA ARG A 71 13.04 18.04 -3.25
C ARG A 71 12.78 18.05 -1.76
N LYS A 72 12.99 16.93 -1.06
CA LYS A 72 12.69 16.79 0.37
C LYS A 72 13.87 17.24 1.25
N GLU A 73 15.09 16.92 0.85
CA GLU A 73 16.32 17.02 1.66
C GLU A 73 17.39 17.93 1.03
N GLY A 74 17.15 18.43 -0.20
CA GLY A 74 18.06 19.30 -0.94
C GLY A 74 18.88 18.56 -1.99
N TRP A 75 19.24 19.27 -3.07
CA TRP A 75 19.83 18.66 -4.27
C TRP A 75 21.19 17.99 -4.05
N ALA A 76 22.01 18.48 -3.12
CA ALA A 76 23.28 17.85 -2.79
C ALA A 76 23.09 16.46 -2.16
N ILE A 77 22.13 16.33 -1.24
CA ILE A 77 21.76 15.03 -0.65
C ILE A 77 21.08 14.15 -1.69
N GLY A 78 20.18 14.73 -2.51
CA GLY A 78 19.52 14.02 -3.60
C GLY A 78 20.48 13.39 -4.60
N ALA A 79 21.59 14.07 -4.94
CA ALA A 79 22.60 13.54 -5.85
C ALA A 79 23.41 12.38 -5.26
N LEU A 80 23.59 12.33 -3.94
CA LEU A 80 24.39 11.29 -3.26
C LEU A 80 23.55 10.11 -2.80
N ARG A 81 22.43 10.38 -2.11
CA ARG A 81 21.53 9.37 -1.53
C ARG A 81 20.52 8.86 -2.55
N GLY A 82 19.98 9.73 -3.39
CA GLY A 82 18.95 9.40 -4.37
C GLY A 82 19.31 8.22 -5.28
N PRO A 83 20.54 8.10 -5.83
CA PRO A 83 20.92 6.94 -6.63
C PRO A 83 20.92 5.62 -5.84
N ILE A 84 21.27 5.66 -4.56
CA ILE A 84 21.31 4.47 -3.69
C ILE A 84 19.89 3.98 -3.41
N ASP A 85 19.01 4.90 -2.99
CA ASP A 85 17.59 4.60 -2.74
C ASP A 85 16.91 4.14 -4.05
N GLY A 86 17.23 4.79 -5.17
CA GLY A 86 16.75 4.45 -6.50
C GLY A 86 17.21 3.08 -6.99
N PHE A 87 18.44 2.68 -6.68
CA PHE A 87 18.94 1.34 -7.02
C PHE A 87 18.25 0.25 -6.19
N GLY A 88 17.99 0.50 -4.91
CA GLY A 88 17.19 -0.39 -4.06
C GLY A 88 15.78 -0.60 -4.64
N MET A 89 15.12 0.50 -5.01
CA MET A 89 13.80 0.44 -5.63
C MET A 89 13.81 -0.20 -7.02
N PHE A 90 14.84 0.04 -7.82
CA PHE A 90 15.04 -0.64 -9.11
C PHE A 90 15.04 -2.16 -8.95
N ILE A 91 15.81 -2.70 -8.00
CA ILE A 91 15.85 -4.14 -7.72
C ILE A 91 14.48 -4.63 -7.26
N ALA A 92 13.87 -3.97 -6.27
CA ALA A 92 12.57 -4.36 -5.75
C ALA A 92 11.51 -4.41 -6.86
N ARG A 93 11.47 -3.39 -7.72
CA ARG A 93 10.50 -3.25 -8.81
C ARG A 93 10.74 -4.26 -9.93
N THR A 94 12.00 -4.54 -10.26
CA THR A 94 12.35 -5.59 -11.23
C THR A 94 11.91 -6.97 -10.73
N LEU A 95 12.21 -7.31 -9.46
CA LEU A 95 11.84 -8.61 -8.89
C LEU A 95 10.32 -8.75 -8.73
N ALA A 96 9.64 -7.72 -8.26
CA ALA A 96 8.18 -7.70 -8.19
C ALA A 96 7.54 -7.84 -9.58
N GLY A 97 8.08 -7.13 -10.58
CA GLY A 97 7.62 -7.23 -11.96
C GLY A 97 7.79 -8.63 -12.53
N ALA A 98 8.98 -9.23 -12.36
CA ALA A 98 9.24 -10.61 -12.76
C ALA A 98 8.30 -11.60 -12.07
N TYR A 99 8.06 -11.43 -10.77
CA TYR A 99 7.14 -12.27 -10.02
C TYR A 99 5.70 -12.15 -10.54
N GLU A 100 5.22 -10.92 -10.77
CA GLU A 100 3.87 -10.70 -11.31
C GLU A 100 3.71 -11.27 -12.72
N ILE A 101 4.73 -11.20 -13.57
CA ILE A 101 4.75 -11.84 -14.90
C ILE A 101 4.68 -13.36 -14.77
N LEU A 102 5.49 -13.97 -13.90
CA LEU A 102 5.53 -15.43 -13.75
C LEU A 102 4.24 -15.99 -13.13
N THR A 103 3.58 -15.21 -12.28
CA THR A 103 2.39 -15.63 -11.53
C THR A 103 1.10 -14.98 -12.04
N PHE A 104 1.11 -14.30 -13.19
CA PHE A 104 -0.01 -13.46 -13.63
C PHE A 104 -1.40 -14.15 -13.66
N PRO A 105 -1.56 -15.44 -13.99
CA PRO A 105 -2.86 -16.09 -13.98
C PRO A 105 -3.33 -16.39 -12.55
N VAL A 106 -2.39 -16.54 -11.63
CA VAL A 106 -2.63 -16.95 -10.25
C VAL A 106 -2.95 -15.72 -9.39
N PRO A 107 -4.00 -15.76 -8.55
CA PRO A 107 -4.39 -14.64 -7.69
C PRO A 107 -3.49 -14.52 -6.44
N ILE A 108 -2.18 -14.39 -6.66
CA ILE A 108 -1.17 -14.13 -5.63
C ILE A 108 -0.46 -12.82 -5.96
N PRO A 109 -0.51 -11.77 -5.12
CA PRO A 109 -1.25 -11.66 -3.86
C PRO A 109 -2.78 -11.78 -4.03
N PRO A 110 -3.55 -12.07 -2.95
CA PRO A 110 -5.00 -12.25 -3.02
C PRO A 110 -5.69 -11.12 -3.77
N ARG A 111 -6.67 -11.45 -4.61
CA ARG A 111 -7.42 -10.48 -5.41
C ARG A 111 -6.58 -9.69 -6.42
N TYR A 112 -5.43 -10.22 -6.87
CA TYR A 112 -4.54 -9.57 -7.84
C TYR A 112 -3.96 -8.22 -7.36
N GLN A 113 -3.82 -8.06 -6.05
CA GLN A 113 -3.29 -6.83 -5.46
C GLN A 113 -1.85 -6.54 -5.93
N PRO A 114 -1.45 -5.24 -5.97
CA PRO A 114 -0.09 -4.84 -6.30
C PRO A 114 0.92 -5.34 -5.29
N MET A 115 2.06 -5.83 -5.77
CA MET A 115 3.20 -6.16 -4.90
C MET A 115 3.91 -4.94 -4.32
N LEU A 116 3.92 -3.83 -5.07
CA LEU A 116 4.55 -2.58 -4.69
C LEU A 116 3.55 -1.45 -4.80
N GLN A 117 3.66 -0.49 -3.90
CA GLN A 117 2.95 0.78 -3.97
C GLN A 117 4.01 1.88 -4.13
N PRO A 118 3.83 2.79 -5.10
CA PRO A 118 2.77 2.81 -6.11
C PRO A 118 2.90 1.72 -7.19
N ASP A 119 1.79 1.36 -7.83
CA ASP A 119 1.69 0.29 -8.84
C ASP A 119 2.65 0.48 -10.01
N TYR A 120 2.84 1.73 -10.44
CA TYR A 120 3.73 2.13 -11.54
C TYR A 120 4.74 3.21 -11.11
N VAL A 121 5.90 3.26 -11.77
CA VAL A 121 7.00 4.14 -11.35
C VAL A 121 6.66 5.62 -11.48
N TRP A 122 5.83 5.98 -12.46
CA TRP A 122 5.37 7.36 -12.69
C TRP A 122 4.23 7.82 -11.79
N GLN A 123 3.67 6.93 -10.98
CA GLN A 123 2.65 7.32 -10.01
C GLN A 123 3.29 8.05 -8.82
N PRO A 124 2.55 9.00 -8.22
CA PRO A 124 3.00 9.70 -7.02
C PRO A 124 3.12 8.73 -5.84
N GLU A 125 4.05 9.04 -4.95
CA GLU A 125 4.23 8.41 -3.62
C GLU A 125 3.31 9.07 -2.58
#